data_AF-A0A0U2UYH1-F1
#
_entry.id   AF-A0A0U2UYH1-F1
#
_cell.length_a   1.000
_cell.length_b   1.000
_cell.length_c   1.000
_cell.angle_alpha   90.00
_cell.angle_beta   90.00
_cell.angle_gamma   90.00
#
_symmetry.space_group_name_H-M   'P 1'
#
loop_
_entity.id
_entity.type
_entity.pdbx_description
1 polymer ?
#
loop_
_entity_poly.entity_id
_entity_poly.type
_entity_poly.pdbx_seq_one_letter_code
_entity_poly.pdbx_strand_id
1 'polypeptide(L)'
;QFSADVASIFIRIGLINIPIIKFSVNWWNTLHQPSSISQFGTSIHISMLIPILLILTSFLCLSGIFVILETRQIILSFSSFSVESQINSQNNNRKQVFFDTNNGSSKST
;
A
#
# COMPACT_ATOMS: atom_id res chain seq x y z
N GLN A 1 -34.50 -24.75 -3.16
CA GLN A 1 -35.27 -24.32 -4.35
C GLN A 1 -36.00 -23.04 -3.94
N PHE A 2 -35.62 -21.87 -4.47
CA PHE A 2 -36.33 -20.64 -4.13
C PHE A 2 -37.72 -20.68 -4.76
N SER A 3 -38.77 -20.50 -3.96
CA SER A 3 -40.16 -20.49 -4.43
C SER A 3 -40.40 -19.33 -5.40
N ALA A 4 -41.18 -19.57 -6.46
CA ALA A 4 -41.48 -18.57 -7.49
C ALA A 4 -42.08 -17.27 -6.91
N ASP A 5 -42.79 -17.37 -5.79
CA ASP A 5 -43.38 -16.22 -5.09
C ASP A 5 -42.30 -15.25 -4.56
N VAL A 6 -41.22 -15.79 -3.99
CA VAL A 6 -40.09 -15.00 -3.48
C VAL A 6 -39.33 -14.32 -4.62
N ALA A 7 -39.22 -14.99 -5.78
CA ALA A 7 -38.65 -14.35 -6.97
C ALA A 7 -39.53 -13.19 -7.48
N SER A 8 -40.87 -13.37 -7.47
CA SER A 8 -41.82 -12.37 -7.95
C SER A 8 -41.83 -11.08 -7.11
N ILE A 9 -41.62 -11.21 -5.79
CA ILE A 9 -41.57 -10.05 -4.89
C ILE A 9 -40.24 -9.31 -5.04
N PHE A 10 -39.13 -10.05 -5.16
CA PHE A 10 -37.80 -9.47 -5.34
C PHE A 10 -37.69 -8.68 -6.65
N ILE A 11 -38.29 -9.18 -7.74
CA ILE A 11 -38.34 -8.48 -9.02
C ILE A 11 -39.11 -7.16 -8.92
N ARG A 12 -40.26 -7.14 -8.23
CA ARG A 12 -41.03 -5.90 -8.01
C ARG A 12 -40.25 -4.88 -7.19
N ILE A 13 -39.59 -5.33 -6.12
CA ILE A 13 -38.78 -4.48 -5.26
C ILE A 13 -37.57 -3.92 -6.03
N GLY A 14 -36.89 -4.76 -6.83
CA GLY A 14 -35.80 -4.35 -7.70
C GLY A 14 -36.23 -3.31 -8.74
N LEU A 15 -37.42 -3.48 -9.34
CA LEU A 15 -37.97 -2.54 -10.31
C LEU A 15 -38.28 -1.17 -9.68
N ILE A 16 -38.78 -1.14 -8.44
CA ILE A 16 -39.07 0.10 -7.69
C ILE A 16 -37.78 0.80 -7.24
N ASN A 17 -36.71 0.05 -6.96
CA ASN A 17 -35.43 0.63 -6.55
C ASN A 17 -34.74 1.42 -7.68
N ILE A 18 -34.88 1.02 -8.93
CA ILE A 18 -34.27 1.72 -10.09
C ILE A 18 -34.69 3.20 -10.17
N PRO A 19 -35.99 3.57 -10.19
CA PRO A 19 -36.40 4.98 -10.22
C PRO A 19 -36.03 5.70 -8.93
N ILE A 20 -36.09 5.05 -7.76
CA ILE A 20 -35.68 5.64 -6.48
C ILE A 20 -34.21 6.05 -6.53
N ILE A 21 -33.32 5.18 -7.00
CA ILE A 21 -31.89 5.49 -7.16
C ILE A 21 -31.71 6.63 -8.17
N LYS A 22 -32.43 6.59 -9.31
CA LYS A 22 -32.35 7.63 -10.34
C LYS A 22 -32.77 9.01 -9.82
N PHE A 23 -33.90 9.10 -9.14
CA PHE A 23 -34.39 10.36 -8.58
C PHE A 23 -33.59 10.78 -7.35
N SER A 24 -33.08 9.84 -6.55
CA SER A 24 -32.18 10.13 -5.41
C SER A 24 -30.86 10.74 -5.89
N VAL A 25 -30.27 10.24 -6.97
CA VAL A 25 -29.03 10.79 -7.55
C VAL A 25 -29.31 12.16 -8.17
N ASN A 26 -30.39 12.32 -8.94
CA ASN A 26 -30.76 13.62 -9.48
C ASN A 26 -31.05 14.64 -8.38
N TRP A 27 -31.71 14.24 -7.29
CA TRP A 27 -31.99 15.09 -6.14
C TRP A 27 -30.72 15.48 -5.39
N TRP A 28 -29.82 14.53 -5.13
CA TRP A 28 -28.50 14.81 -4.51
C TRP A 28 -27.66 15.79 -5.34
N ASN A 29 -27.67 15.64 -6.67
CA ASN A 29 -27.01 16.56 -7.60
C ASN A 29 -27.63 17.97 -7.64
N THR A 30 -28.87 18.14 -7.16
CA THR A 30 -29.56 19.44 -7.09
C THR A 30 -29.39 20.11 -5.72
N LEU A 31 -29.15 19.33 -4.67
CA LEU A 31 -29.04 19.79 -3.27
C LEU A 31 -27.62 20.21 -2.88
N HIS A 32 -26.61 19.46 -3.33
CA HIS A 32 -25.23 19.93 -3.26
C HIS A 32 -25.04 20.98 -4.35
N GLN A 33 -24.42 22.12 -4.00
CA GLN A 33 -24.06 23.14 -4.98
C GLN A 33 -23.46 22.48 -6.22
N PRO A 34 -23.93 22.83 -7.43
CA PRO A 34 -23.39 22.28 -8.65
C PRO A 34 -21.88 22.52 -8.63
N SER A 35 -21.12 21.45 -8.88
CA SER A 35 -19.67 21.51 -8.90
C SER A 35 -19.23 22.69 -9.76
N SER A 36 -18.45 23.62 -9.18
CA SER A 36 -17.91 24.80 -9.90
C SER A 36 -16.96 24.45 -11.05
N ILE A 37 -16.91 23.18 -11.46
CA ILE A 37 -16.08 22.65 -12.53
C ILE A 37 -16.97 22.25 -13.71
N SER A 38 -17.31 23.25 -14.53
CA SER A 38 -17.87 23.05 -15.87
C SER A 38 -16.71 22.81 -16.85
N GLN A 39 -16.93 21.91 -17.81
CA GLN A 39 -15.97 21.54 -18.86
C GLN A 39 -15.62 22.69 -19.83
N PHE A 40 -16.20 23.89 -19.64
CA PHE A 40 -15.99 25.08 -20.48
C PHE A 40 -15.57 26.34 -19.70
N GLY A 41 -15.20 26.24 -18.42
CA GLY A 41 -14.70 27.41 -17.70
C GLY A 41 -14.50 27.15 -16.21
N THR A 42 -13.25 27.18 -15.77
CA THR A 42 -12.86 26.98 -14.38
C THR A 42 -13.28 28.20 -13.56
N SER A 43 -14.38 28.12 -12.81
CA SER A 43 -14.73 29.13 -11.80
C SER A 43 -14.07 28.81 -10.44
N ILE A 44 -12.84 28.27 -10.48
CA ILE A 44 -12.03 28.11 -9.28
C ILE A 44 -11.21 29.38 -9.14
N HIS A 45 -11.53 30.16 -8.11
CA HIS A 45 -10.76 31.33 -7.76
C HIS A 45 -9.31 30.94 -7.52
N ILE A 46 -8.34 31.68 -8.08
CA ILE A 46 -6.90 31.37 -7.99
C ILE A 46 -6.41 31.21 -6.54
N SER A 47 -7.11 31.83 -5.59
CA SER A 47 -6.88 31.70 -4.15
C SER A 47 -7.07 30.28 -3.60
N MET A 48 -7.85 29.43 -4.28
CA MET A 48 -8.05 28.01 -3.94
C MET A 48 -7.02 27.09 -4.59
N LEU A 49 -6.29 27.56 -5.61
CA LEU A 49 -5.25 26.77 -6.28
C LEU A 49 -4.01 26.59 -5.38
N ILE A 50 -3.68 27.63 -4.62
CA ILE A 50 -2.54 27.65 -3.69
C ILE A 50 -2.62 26.52 -2.64
N PRO A 51 -3.72 26.36 -1.87
CA PRO A 51 -3.81 25.29 -0.88
C PRO A 51 -3.77 23.89 -1.53
N ILE A 52 -4.34 23.71 -2.73
CA ILE A 52 -4.25 22.45 -3.48
C ILE A 52 -2.79 22.11 -3.81
N LEU A 53 -2.03 23.06 -4.36
CA LEU A 53 -0.64 22.83 -4.74
C LEU A 53 0.25 22.64 -3.52
N LEU A 54 -0.03 23.35 -2.43
CA LEU A 54 0.68 23.21 -1.17
C LEU A 54 0.50 21.79 -0.61
N ILE A 55 -0.75 21.32 -0.46
CA ILE A 55 -1.01 19.98 0.09
C ILE A 55 -0.44 18.87 -0.81
N LEU A 56 -0.55 19.04 -2.13
CA LEU A 56 -0.03 18.08 -3.11
C LEU A 56 1.49 17.98 -3.00
N THR A 57 2.18 19.12 -2.93
CA THR A 57 3.63 19.17 -2.79
C THR A 57 4.09 18.61 -1.44
N SER A 58 3.40 18.96 -0.35
CA SER A 58 3.68 18.41 0.98
C SER A 58 3.48 16.89 1.02
N PHE A 59 2.43 16.36 0.41
CA PHE A 59 2.18 14.92 0.33
C PHE A 59 3.27 14.19 -0.46
N LEU A 60 3.69 14.72 -1.61
CA LEU A 60 4.78 14.16 -2.41
C LEU A 60 6.11 14.17 -1.65
N CYS A 61 6.41 15.26 -0.96
CA CYS A 61 7.60 15.38 -0.13
C CYS A 61 7.58 14.36 1.02
N LEU A 62 6.46 14.26 1.74
CA LEU A 62 6.29 13.31 2.84
C LEU A 62 6.42 11.86 2.35
N SER A 63 5.78 11.52 1.23
CA SER A 63 5.92 10.21 0.59
C SER A 63 7.37 9.92 0.21
N GLY A 64 8.08 10.89 -0.38
CA GLY A 64 9.50 10.76 -0.69
C GLY A 64 10.37 10.51 0.55
N ILE A 65 10.14 11.24 1.64
CA ILE A 65 10.84 11.03 2.92
C ILE A 65 10.58 9.61 3.44
N PHE A 66 9.33 9.16 3.43
CA PHE A 66 8.97 7.83 3.90
C PHE A 66 9.68 6.74 3.08
N VAL A 67 9.69 6.85 1.75
CA VAL A 67 10.41 5.92 0.86
C VAL A 67 11.90 5.89 1.15
N ILE A 68 12.54 7.05 1.38
CA ILE A 68 13.97 7.11 1.71
C ILE A 68 14.25 6.45 3.05
N LEU A 69 13.41 6.69 4.06
CA LEU A 69 13.56 6.08 5.38
C LEU A 69 13.43 4.56 5.31
N GLU A 70 12.40 4.04 4.64
CA GLU A 70 12.21 2.60 4.43
C GLU A 70 13.38 1.97 3.67
N THR A 71 13.84 2.63 2.60
CA THR A 71 14.99 2.17 1.81
C THR A 71 16.25 2.05 2.68
N ARG A 72 16.49 3.03 3.58
CA ARG A 72 17.63 2.97 4.51
C ARG A 72 17.51 1.81 5.50
N GLN A 73 16.32 1.54 6.03
CA GLN A 73 16.10 0.42 6.93
C GLN A 73 16.38 -0.92 6.24
N ILE A 74 15.89 -1.08 5.00
CA ILE A 74 16.13 -2.27 4.18
C ILE A 74 17.63 -2.49 3.96
N ILE A 75 18.38 -1.44 3.59
CA ILE A 75 19.82 -1.55 3.33
C ILE A 75 20.61 -1.89 4.60
N LEU A 76 20.24 -1.31 5.74
CA LEU A 76 20.87 -1.62 7.03
C LEU A 76 20.62 -3.08 7.40
N SER A 77 19.38 -3.56 7.28
CA SER A 77 19.04 -4.95 7.57
C SER A 77 19.80 -5.94 6.69
N PHE A 78 19.95 -5.63 5.40
CA PHE A 78 20.71 -6.44 4.46
C PHE A 78 22.21 -6.47 4.81
N SER A 79 22.76 -5.32 5.19
CA SER A 79 24.18 -5.21 5.56
C SER A 79 24.50 -6.02 6.82
N SER A 80 23.63 -5.92 7.85
CA SER A 80 23.78 -6.70 9.09
C SER A 80 23.70 -8.20 8.84
N PHE A 81 22.74 -8.65 8.02
CA PHE A 81 22.60 -10.06 7.65
C PHE A 81 23.82 -10.59 6.90
N SER A 82 24.34 -9.83 5.93
CA SER A 82 25.55 -10.20 5.19
C SER A 82 26.75 -10.37 6.13
N VAL A 83 26.96 -9.45 7.08
CA VAL A 83 28.04 -9.54 8.07
C VAL A 83 27.90 -10.78 8.97
N GLU A 84 26.68 -11.05 9.46
CA GLU A 84 26.44 -12.21 10.32
C GLU A 84 26.71 -13.53 9.59
N SER A 85 26.34 -13.62 8.31
CA SER A 85 26.63 -14.78 7.47
C SER A 85 28.14 -15.03 7.31
N GLN A 86 28.93 -13.96 7.15
CA GLN A 86 30.39 -14.06 7.03
C GLN A 86 31.03 -14.51 8.35
N ILE A 87 30.58 -13.95 9.48
CA ILE A 87 31.07 -14.34 10.82
C ILE A 87 30.79 -15.82 11.08
N ASN A 88 29.59 -16.29 10.74
CA ASN A 88 29.23 -17.69 10.95
C ASN A 88 30.08 -18.64 10.09
N SER A 89 30.32 -18.30 8.81
CA SER A 89 31.20 -19.07 7.92
C SER A 89 32.64 -19.12 8.45
N GLN A 90 33.19 -17.99 8.91
CA GLN A 90 34.53 -17.93 9.50
C GLN A 90 34.64 -18.77 10.78
N ASN A 91 33.63 -18.72 11.64
CA ASN A 91 33.60 -19.53 12.86
C ASN A 91 33.54 -21.04 12.54
N ASN A 92 32.76 -21.44 11.54
CA ASN A 92 32.70 -22.84 11.11
C ASN A 92 34.04 -23.31 10.52
N ASN A 93 34.67 -22.50 9.69
CA ASN A 93 36.01 -22.80 9.14
C ASN A 93 37.06 -22.93 10.25
N ARG A 94 37.07 -22.04 11.25
CA ARG A 94 37.99 -22.14 12.39
C ARG A 94 37.76 -23.40 13.22
N LYS A 95 36.49 -23.78 13.45
CA LYS A 95 36.16 -25.03 14.16
C LYS A 95 36.67 -26.24 13.37
N GLN A 96 36.44 -26.26 12.05
CA GLN A 96 36.93 -27.35 11.19
C GLN A 96 38.45 -27.51 11.26
N VAL A 97 39.20 -26.40 11.10
CA VAL A 97 40.67 -26.42 11.21
C VAL A 97 41.12 -26.93 12.58
N PHE A 98 40.46 -26.50 13.67
CA PHE A 98 40.77 -27.00 15.01
C PHE A 98 40.48 -28.50 15.18
N PHE A 99 39.40 -29.01 14.58
CA PHE A 99 39.14 -30.45 14.59
C PHE A 99 40.17 -31.22 13.76
N ASP A 100 40.56 -30.72 12.59
CA ASP A 100 41.55 -31.38 11.73
C ASP A 100 42.95 -31.42 12.37
N THR A 101 43.36 -30.37 13.10
CA THR A 101 44.63 -30.38 13.85
C THR A 101 44.62 -31.36 15.02
N ASN A 102 43.52 -31.43 15.78
CA ASN A 102 43.42 -32.36 16.92
C ASN A 102 43.26 -33.82 16.47
N ASN A 103 42.53 -34.08 15.39
CA ASN A 103 42.28 -35.43 14.89
C ASN A 103 43.45 -35.97 14.03
N GLY A 104 44.20 -35.09 13.37
CA GLY A 104 45.45 -35.43 12.67
C GLY A 104 46.59 -35.84 13.62
N SER A 105 46.62 -35.27 14.84
CA SER A 105 47.59 -35.65 15.87
C SER A 105 47.37 -37.06 16.46
N SER A 106 46.18 -37.64 16.32
CA SER A 106 45.84 -38.97 16.88
C SER A 106 46.16 -40.14 15.94
N LYS A 107 46.49 -39.89 14.66
CA LYS A 107 46.75 -40.94 13.66
C LYS A 107 48.23 -41.23 13.41
N SER A 108 49.16 -40.54 14.09
CA SER A 108 50.62 -40.67 13.86
C SER A 108 51.40 -41.37 14.98
N THR A 109 50.74 -42.08 15.90
CA THR A 109 51.37 -42.90 16.95
C THR A 109 50.95 -44.34 16.83
#